data_AF-A0A6L4Z2X8-F1
#
_entry.id   AF-A0A6L4Z2X8-F1
#
_cell.length_a   1.000
_cell.length_b   1.000
_cell.length_c   1.000
_cell.angle_alpha   90.00
_cell.angle_beta   90.00
_cell.angle_gamma   90.00
#
_symmetry.space_group_name_H-M   'P 1'
#
loop_
_entity.id
_entity.type
_entity.pdbx_description
1 polymer ?
#
loop_
_entity_poly.entity_id
_entity_poly.type
_entity_poly.pdbx_seq_one_letter_code
_entity_poly.pdbx_strand_id
1 'polypeptide(L)'
;PKGRRGSYRQWEEQNIAPQVVFEVLSPGNRAKEMQRKLEFYTFYGVEEYYIIDPDRKRLRGYLRNGNRLEQTFQMNGWTSPRLGIKFEIKQGEIQLYQPDGTAFRDYLEIAKDLETQQLLTWKERARAEQEKMRAEQEKMRAEQEKMRAEQEKMRAEQEKIRAEIIEKEKQEALQKATRLAERLRAMGIDPNSI
;
A
#
# COMPACT_ATOMS: atom_id res chain seq x y z
N PRO A 1 -20.00 2.68 -10.79
CA PRO A 1 -20.54 1.46 -10.14
C PRO A 1 -21.53 1.83 -9.03
N LYS A 2 -22.60 1.06 -8.83
CA LYS A 2 -23.46 1.21 -7.64
C LYS A 2 -22.61 0.81 -6.42
N GLY A 3 -22.54 1.65 -5.39
CA GLY A 3 -21.71 1.41 -4.20
C GLY A 3 -22.10 0.15 -3.43
N ARG A 4 -21.32 -0.20 -2.39
CA ARG A 4 -21.59 -1.39 -1.56
C ARG A 4 -22.93 -1.26 -0.84
N ARG A 5 -23.84 -2.21 -1.06
CA ARG A 5 -25.14 -2.32 -0.37
C ARG A 5 -25.27 -3.71 0.26
N GLY A 6 -25.85 -3.77 1.46
CA GLY A 6 -26.10 -5.03 2.17
C GLY A 6 -27.35 -5.77 1.72
N SER A 7 -28.21 -5.15 0.90
CA SER A 7 -29.42 -5.77 0.36
C SER A 7 -29.83 -5.16 -0.97
N TYR A 8 -30.56 -5.94 -1.77
CA TYR A 8 -31.26 -5.45 -2.95
C TYR A 8 -32.52 -4.69 -2.52
N ARG A 9 -32.74 -3.50 -3.06
CA ARG A 9 -33.85 -2.61 -2.72
C ARG A 9 -34.60 -2.23 -3.99
N GLN A 10 -35.69 -2.93 -4.26
CA GLN A 10 -36.45 -2.80 -5.52
C GLN A 10 -36.89 -1.35 -5.83
N TRP A 11 -37.17 -0.53 -4.80
CA TRP A 11 -37.51 0.89 -4.99
C TRP A 11 -36.33 1.75 -5.48
N GLU A 12 -35.09 1.32 -5.26
CA GLU A 12 -33.88 1.95 -5.81
C GLU A 12 -33.55 1.44 -7.22
N GLU A 13 -34.35 0.50 -7.73
CA GLU A 13 -34.12 -0.27 -8.97
C GLU A 13 -35.32 -0.15 -9.92
N GLN A 14 -35.99 1.01 -9.92
CA GLN A 14 -37.15 1.30 -10.79
C GLN A 14 -38.28 0.26 -10.63
N ASN A 15 -38.42 -0.30 -9.42
CA ASN A 15 -39.35 -1.37 -9.09
C ASN A 15 -39.13 -2.68 -9.87
N ILE A 16 -37.93 -2.89 -10.42
CA ILE A 16 -37.55 -4.15 -11.05
C ILE A 16 -37.21 -5.17 -9.96
N ALA A 17 -37.82 -6.35 -10.00
CA ALA A 17 -37.43 -7.45 -9.14
C ALA A 17 -36.10 -8.07 -9.61
N PRO A 18 -35.33 -8.73 -8.73
CA PRO A 18 -34.16 -9.47 -9.15
C PRO A 18 -34.51 -10.50 -10.24
N GLN A 19 -33.75 -10.53 -11.34
CA GLN A 19 -33.96 -11.56 -12.37
C GLN A 19 -33.41 -12.91 -11.92
N VAL A 20 -32.30 -12.93 -11.17
CA VAL A 20 -31.67 -14.15 -10.67
C VAL A 20 -31.50 -14.04 -9.16
N VAL A 21 -31.86 -15.10 -8.43
CA VAL A 21 -31.72 -15.18 -6.97
C VAL A 21 -30.95 -16.44 -6.59
N PHE A 22 -29.99 -16.28 -5.69
CA PHE A 22 -29.28 -17.38 -5.03
C PHE A 22 -29.67 -17.44 -3.56
N GLU A 23 -30.01 -18.63 -3.08
CA GLU A 23 -30.31 -18.90 -1.69
C GLU A 23 -29.37 -19.98 -1.18
N VAL A 24 -28.44 -19.61 -0.32
CA VAL A 24 -27.50 -20.53 0.33
C VAL A 24 -28.10 -20.97 1.65
N LEU A 25 -28.33 -22.27 1.81
CA LEU A 25 -28.95 -22.81 3.01
C LEU A 25 -28.00 -22.76 4.19
N SER A 26 -28.56 -22.41 5.35
CA SER A 26 -27.92 -22.61 6.66
C SER A 26 -28.60 -23.76 7.40
N PRO A 27 -27.95 -24.37 8.41
CA PRO A 27 -28.51 -25.51 9.16
C PRO A 27 -29.91 -25.26 9.77
N GLY A 28 -30.28 -24.00 10.01
CA GLY A 28 -31.57 -23.61 10.59
C GLY A 28 -32.71 -23.42 9.59
N ASN A 29 -32.47 -23.52 8.28
CA ASN A 29 -33.49 -23.24 7.26
C ASN A 29 -34.60 -24.30 7.25
N ARG A 30 -35.87 -23.88 7.36
CA ARG A 30 -37.02 -24.78 7.39
C ARG A 30 -37.68 -24.92 6.02
N ALA A 31 -38.16 -26.12 5.70
CA ALA A 31 -38.83 -26.41 4.43
C ALA A 31 -40.01 -25.46 4.13
N LYS A 32 -40.80 -25.13 5.16
CA LYS A 32 -41.93 -24.19 5.02
C LYS A 32 -41.49 -22.78 4.64
N GLU A 33 -40.33 -22.32 5.11
CA GLU A 33 -39.80 -21.00 4.76
C GLU A 33 -39.30 -20.98 3.33
N MET A 34 -38.63 -22.07 2.92
CA MET A 34 -38.17 -22.24 1.55
C MET A 34 -39.32 -22.27 0.54
N GLN A 35 -40.42 -22.94 0.89
CA GLN A 35 -41.62 -22.94 0.07
C GLN A 35 -42.22 -21.54 -0.09
N ARG A 36 -42.33 -20.79 1.02
CA ARG A 36 -42.80 -19.39 0.96
C ARG A 36 -41.90 -18.50 0.12
N LYS A 37 -40.57 -18.69 0.18
CA LYS A 37 -39.62 -17.96 -0.67
C LYS A 37 -39.82 -18.28 -2.15
N LEU A 38 -40.00 -19.56 -2.49
CA LEU A 38 -40.28 -19.97 -3.87
C LEU A 38 -41.56 -19.33 -4.41
N GLU A 39 -42.63 -19.33 -3.62
CA GLU A 39 -43.91 -18.67 -3.97
C GLU A 39 -43.74 -17.15 -4.12
N PHE A 40 -43.02 -16.53 -3.20
CA PHE A 40 -42.70 -15.10 -3.26
C PHE A 40 -41.95 -14.76 -4.55
N TYR A 41 -40.84 -15.43 -4.84
CA TYR A 41 -40.05 -15.18 -6.05
C TYR A 41 -40.81 -15.51 -7.34
N THR A 42 -41.69 -16.51 -7.29
CA THR A 42 -42.62 -16.80 -8.39
C THR A 42 -43.52 -15.61 -8.68
N PHE A 43 -44.17 -15.05 -7.65
CA PHE A 43 -45.09 -13.92 -7.77
C PHE A 43 -44.39 -12.65 -8.30
N TYR A 44 -43.17 -12.37 -7.83
CA TYR A 44 -42.44 -11.15 -8.20
C TYR A 44 -41.66 -11.23 -9.52
N GLY A 45 -41.85 -12.28 -10.33
CA GLY A 45 -41.27 -12.31 -11.67
C GLY A 45 -39.81 -12.75 -11.75
N VAL A 46 -39.21 -13.28 -10.68
CA VAL A 46 -37.83 -13.82 -10.70
C VAL A 46 -37.71 -14.88 -11.79
N GLU A 47 -36.67 -14.81 -12.61
CA GLU A 47 -36.51 -15.67 -13.78
C GLU A 47 -35.71 -16.93 -13.48
N GLU A 48 -34.72 -16.82 -12.60
CA GLU A 48 -33.85 -17.91 -12.17
C GLU A 48 -33.74 -17.92 -10.64
N TYR A 49 -33.97 -19.07 -10.02
CA TYR A 49 -33.83 -19.24 -8.59
C TYR A 49 -32.99 -20.48 -8.26
N TYR A 50 -31.85 -20.27 -7.61
CA TYR A 50 -30.91 -21.33 -7.26
C TYR A 50 -30.84 -21.51 -5.75
N ILE A 51 -31.01 -22.75 -5.30
CA ILE A 51 -30.87 -23.13 -3.89
C ILE A 51 -29.64 -24.01 -3.75
N ILE A 52 -28.70 -23.58 -2.91
CA ILE A 52 -27.43 -24.25 -2.64
C ILE A 52 -27.44 -24.74 -1.20
N ASP A 53 -27.31 -26.05 -0.98
CA ASP A 53 -27.07 -26.66 0.32
C ASP A 53 -25.59 -27.06 0.40
N PRO A 54 -24.71 -26.23 0.98
CA PRO A 54 -23.28 -26.52 1.03
C PRO A 54 -22.95 -27.69 1.97
N ASP A 55 -23.80 -27.96 2.97
CA ASP A 55 -23.58 -29.04 3.93
C ASP A 55 -23.92 -30.40 3.31
N ARG A 56 -25.06 -30.48 2.61
CA ARG A 56 -25.51 -31.72 1.93
C ARG A 56 -25.01 -31.85 0.50
N LYS A 57 -24.25 -30.86 0.01
CA LYS A 57 -23.74 -30.80 -1.36
C LYS A 57 -24.84 -30.92 -2.41
N ARG A 58 -25.99 -30.25 -2.17
CA ARG A 58 -27.15 -30.28 -3.08
C ARG A 58 -27.34 -28.93 -3.76
N LEU A 59 -27.64 -28.99 -5.04
CA LEU A 59 -27.97 -27.84 -5.86
C LEU A 59 -29.34 -28.08 -6.51
N ARG A 60 -30.23 -27.10 -6.37
CA ARG A 60 -31.52 -27.07 -7.06
C ARG A 60 -31.65 -25.76 -7.83
N GLY A 61 -32.10 -25.84 -9.06
CA GLY A 61 -32.44 -24.67 -9.86
C GLY A 61 -33.92 -24.66 -10.17
N TYR A 62 -34.48 -23.47 -10.29
CA TYR A 62 -35.83 -23.23 -10.78
C TYR A 62 -35.76 -22.16 -11.86
N LEU A 63 -36.43 -22.41 -12.99
CA LEU A 63 -36.50 -21.48 -14.12
C LEU A 63 -37.94 -21.04 -14.32
N ARG A 64 -38.10 -19.79 -14.75
CA ARG A 64 -39.41 -19.27 -15.04
C ARG A 64 -39.97 -19.90 -16.31
N ASN A 65 -41.15 -20.50 -16.16
CA ASN A 65 -41.99 -20.95 -17.25
C ASN A 65 -43.36 -20.29 -17.08
N GLY A 66 -43.63 -19.27 -17.91
CA GLY A 66 -44.78 -18.38 -17.75
C GLY A 66 -44.82 -17.73 -16.36
N ASN A 67 -45.86 -18.04 -15.59
CA ASN A 67 -46.11 -17.41 -14.29
C ASN A 67 -45.55 -18.21 -13.11
N ARG A 68 -44.78 -19.28 -13.34
CA ARG A 68 -44.26 -20.16 -12.28
C ARG A 68 -42.76 -20.39 -12.41
N LEU A 69 -42.12 -20.62 -11.27
CA LEU A 69 -40.77 -21.17 -11.20
C LEU A 69 -40.87 -22.70 -11.19
N GLU A 70 -40.35 -23.34 -12.22
CA GLU A 70 -40.35 -24.80 -12.38
C GLU A 70 -38.95 -25.35 -12.10
N GLN A 71 -38.87 -26.45 -11.35
CA GLN A 71 -37.59 -27.03 -10.97
C GLN A 71 -36.89 -27.68 -12.18
N THR A 72 -35.59 -27.40 -12.34
CA THR A 72 -34.72 -28.16 -13.24
C THR A 72 -34.05 -29.32 -12.50
N PHE A 73 -33.99 -30.49 -13.15
CA PHE A 73 -33.41 -31.71 -12.59
C PHE A 73 -31.95 -31.92 -12.99
N GLN A 74 -31.42 -31.16 -13.96
CA GLN A 74 -30.05 -31.29 -14.46
C GLN A 74 -29.21 -30.08 -14.07
N MET A 75 -28.72 -30.07 -12.83
CA MET A 75 -27.88 -28.97 -12.32
C MET A 75 -26.38 -29.17 -12.55
N ASN A 76 -25.91 -30.40 -12.68
CA ASN A 76 -24.49 -30.64 -12.98
C ASN A 76 -24.20 -30.31 -14.45
N GLY A 77 -23.31 -29.36 -14.68
CA GLY A 77 -23.02 -28.80 -16.00
C GLY A 77 -23.98 -27.68 -16.44
N TRP A 78 -24.95 -27.31 -15.61
CA TRP A 78 -25.92 -26.27 -15.92
C TRP A 78 -25.23 -24.91 -16.06
N THR A 79 -25.66 -24.08 -17.02
CA THR A 79 -25.19 -22.69 -17.15
C THR A 79 -26.37 -21.73 -17.06
N SER A 80 -26.30 -20.76 -16.16
CA SER A 80 -27.33 -19.73 -16.00
C SER A 80 -27.49 -18.93 -17.31
N PRO A 81 -28.70 -18.89 -17.92
CA PRO A 81 -28.94 -18.10 -19.13
C PRO A 81 -28.70 -16.60 -18.97
N ARG A 82 -29.01 -16.02 -17.81
CA ARG A 82 -28.83 -14.58 -17.55
C ARG A 82 -27.42 -14.21 -17.15
N LEU A 83 -26.75 -15.06 -16.37
CA LEU A 83 -25.45 -14.72 -15.77
C LEU A 83 -24.26 -15.38 -16.46
N GLY A 84 -24.47 -16.43 -17.26
CA GLY A 84 -23.40 -17.24 -17.86
C GLY A 84 -22.60 -18.06 -16.83
N ILE A 85 -23.03 -18.10 -15.57
CA ILE A 85 -22.36 -18.87 -14.51
C ILE A 85 -22.67 -20.35 -14.70
N LYS A 86 -21.63 -21.18 -14.77
CA LYS A 86 -21.75 -22.64 -14.86
C LYS A 86 -21.64 -23.30 -13.50
N PHE A 87 -22.50 -24.26 -13.23
CA PHE A 87 -22.54 -25.06 -12.01
C PHE A 87 -22.03 -26.46 -12.32
N GLU A 88 -21.09 -26.97 -11.53
CA GLU A 88 -20.62 -28.36 -11.61
C GLU A 88 -20.57 -28.98 -10.23
N ILE A 89 -20.80 -30.29 -10.15
CA ILE A 89 -20.56 -31.10 -8.96
C ILE A 89 -19.35 -31.97 -9.26
N LYS A 90 -18.20 -31.63 -8.67
CA LYS A 90 -16.92 -32.35 -8.85
C LYS A 90 -16.50 -32.96 -7.53
N GLN A 91 -16.25 -34.26 -7.52
CA GLN A 91 -15.83 -35.00 -6.32
C GLN A 91 -16.76 -34.80 -5.11
N GLY A 92 -18.05 -34.59 -5.36
CA GLY A 92 -19.04 -34.32 -4.33
C GLY A 92 -19.08 -32.86 -3.84
N GLU A 93 -18.31 -31.95 -4.44
CA GLU A 93 -18.31 -30.52 -4.12
C GLU A 93 -18.99 -29.69 -5.21
N ILE A 94 -19.72 -28.65 -4.81
CA ILE A 94 -20.34 -27.71 -5.75
C ILE A 94 -19.30 -26.67 -6.15
N GLN A 95 -18.99 -26.60 -7.45
CA GLN A 95 -18.11 -25.60 -8.03
C GLN A 95 -18.90 -24.70 -8.99
N LEU A 96 -18.64 -23.40 -8.90
CA LEU A 96 -19.18 -22.42 -9.81
C LEU A 96 -18.07 -21.93 -10.73
N TYR A 97 -18.38 -21.70 -12.00
CA TYR A 97 -17.48 -21.09 -12.97
C TYR A 97 -18.10 -19.82 -13.52
N GLN A 98 -17.28 -18.79 -13.68
CA GLN A 98 -17.61 -17.54 -14.35
C GLN A 98 -17.86 -17.77 -15.85
N PRO A 99 -18.44 -16.78 -16.55
CA PRO A 99 -18.69 -16.88 -18.00
C PRO A 99 -17.43 -17.13 -18.84
N ASP A 100 -16.25 -16.74 -18.35
CA ASP A 100 -14.96 -16.98 -19.00
C ASP A 100 -14.38 -18.38 -18.72
N GLY A 101 -15.08 -19.20 -17.94
CA GLY A 101 -14.67 -20.56 -17.55
C GLY A 101 -13.77 -20.61 -16.32
N THR A 102 -13.43 -19.49 -15.69
CA THR A 102 -12.63 -19.48 -14.45
C THR A 102 -13.49 -19.89 -13.25
N ALA A 103 -12.93 -20.69 -12.33
CA ALA A 103 -13.65 -21.09 -11.12
C ALA A 103 -13.83 -19.90 -10.17
N PHE A 104 -14.99 -19.80 -9.51
CA PHE A 104 -15.15 -18.93 -8.36
C PHE A 104 -14.26 -19.42 -7.22
N ARG A 105 -13.45 -18.51 -6.66
CA ARG A 105 -12.58 -18.81 -5.53
C ARG A 105 -13.35 -18.87 -4.23
N ASP A 106 -12.89 -19.70 -3.30
CA ASP A 106 -13.44 -19.72 -1.94
C ASP A 106 -13.11 -18.40 -1.22
N TYR A 107 -13.99 -17.96 -0.34
CA TYR A 107 -13.80 -16.75 0.46
C TYR A 107 -12.53 -16.83 1.30
N LEU A 108 -12.20 -18.02 1.83
CA LEU A 108 -10.97 -18.24 2.62
C LEU A 108 -9.71 -18.04 1.77
N GLU A 109 -9.71 -18.50 0.52
CA GLU A 109 -8.61 -18.29 -0.42
C GLU A 109 -8.43 -16.81 -0.73
N ILE A 110 -9.53 -16.10 -1.02
CA ILE A 110 -9.50 -14.66 -1.29
C ILE A 110 -8.95 -13.89 -0.09
N ALA A 111 -9.37 -14.23 1.12
CA ALA A 111 -8.90 -13.57 2.35
C ALA A 111 -7.40 -13.79 2.57
N LYS A 112 -6.91 -15.01 2.37
CA LYS A 112 -5.50 -15.36 2.51
C LYS A 112 -4.61 -14.66 1.47
N ASP A 113 -5.06 -14.59 0.23
CA ASP A 113 -4.36 -13.86 -0.84
C ASP A 113 -4.27 -12.37 -0.51
N LEU A 114 -5.38 -11.78 -0.03
CA LEU A 114 -5.43 -10.38 0.37
C LEU A 114 -4.47 -10.09 1.53
N GLU A 115 -4.45 -10.94 2.56
CA GLU A 115 -3.52 -10.83 3.68
C GLU A 115 -2.06 -10.94 3.20
N THR A 116 -1.76 -11.88 2.30
CA THR A 116 -0.43 -12.05 1.72
C THR A 116 0.00 -10.81 0.95
N GLN A 117 -0.89 -10.23 0.14
CA GLN A 117 -0.62 -8.99 -0.59
C GLN A 117 -0.40 -7.81 0.35
N GLN A 118 -1.18 -7.69 1.43
CA GLN A 118 -0.98 -6.67 2.45
C GLN A 118 0.38 -6.81 3.13
N LEU A 119 0.81 -8.03 3.44
CA LEU A 119 2.12 -8.28 4.05
C LEU A 119 3.27 -7.93 3.10
N LEU A 120 3.15 -8.26 1.81
CA LEU A 120 4.16 -7.93 0.81
C LEU A 120 4.29 -6.43 0.61
N THR A 121 3.17 -5.73 0.43
CA THR A 121 3.15 -4.26 0.30
C THR A 121 3.68 -3.55 1.54
N TRP A 122 3.38 -4.08 2.73
CA TRP A 122 3.96 -3.58 3.99
C TRP A 122 5.48 -3.76 4.03
N LYS A 123 6.00 -4.94 3.65
CA LYS A 123 7.44 -5.20 3.60
C LYS A 123 8.16 -4.29 2.59
N GLU A 124 7.57 -4.06 1.43
CA GLU A 124 8.13 -3.14 0.42
C GLU A 124 8.20 -1.71 0.94
N ARG A 125 7.13 -1.22 1.59
CA ARG A 125 7.13 0.12 2.21
C ARG A 125 8.17 0.26 3.30
N ALA A 126 8.29 -0.73 4.18
CA ALA A 126 9.29 -0.73 5.24
C ALA A 126 10.73 -0.70 4.68
N ARG A 127 11.00 -1.43 3.59
CA ARG A 127 12.31 -1.38 2.91
C ARG A 127 12.58 -0.02 2.29
N ALA A 128 11.60 0.54 1.58
CA ALA A 128 11.73 1.85 0.96
C ALA A 128 11.96 2.96 2.00
N GLU A 129 11.30 2.86 3.16
CA GLU A 129 11.47 3.81 4.27
C GLU A 129 12.84 3.66 4.95
N GLN A 130 13.31 2.41 5.12
CA GLN A 130 14.67 2.16 5.61
C GLN A 130 15.73 2.72 4.66
N GLU A 131 15.55 2.56 3.35
CA GLU A 131 16.46 3.10 2.34
C GLU A 131 16.48 4.63 2.36
N LYS A 132 15.31 5.28 2.49
CA LYS A 132 15.21 6.74 2.68
C LYS A 132 15.96 7.21 3.92
N MET A 133 15.77 6.55 5.07
CA MET A 133 16.48 6.89 6.30
C MET A 133 18.00 6.76 6.14
N ARG A 134 18.48 5.74 5.43
CA ARG A 134 19.92 5.57 5.14
C ARG A 134 20.44 6.71 4.25
N ALA A 135 19.71 7.04 3.19
CA ALA A 135 20.08 8.13 2.29
C ALA A 135 20.09 9.50 3.00
N GLU A 136 19.14 9.76 3.89
CA GLU A 136 19.12 10.97 4.73
C GLU A 136 20.29 11.01 5.71
N GLN A 137 20.61 9.88 6.34
CA GLN A 137 21.75 9.79 7.24
C GLN A 137 23.08 10.02 6.50
N GLU A 138 23.23 9.49 5.29
CA GLU A 138 24.41 9.71 4.45
C GLU A 138 24.53 11.18 4.03
N LYS A 139 23.44 11.81 3.63
CA LYS A 139 23.41 13.26 3.34
C LYS A 139 23.84 14.08 4.54
N MET A 140 23.33 13.77 5.73
CA MET A 140 23.69 14.49 6.96
C MET A 140 25.18 14.33 7.29
N ARG A 141 25.76 13.14 7.08
CA ARG A 141 27.20 12.91 7.27
C ARG A 141 28.02 13.71 6.27
N ALA A 142 27.65 13.69 5.00
CA ALA A 142 28.33 14.46 3.96
C ALA A 142 28.26 15.97 4.23
N GLU A 143 27.14 16.47 4.75
CA GLU A 143 26.97 17.87 5.13
C GLU A 143 27.81 18.25 6.35
N GLN A 144 27.87 17.38 7.36
CA GLN A 144 28.77 17.56 8.51
C GLN A 144 30.24 17.56 8.11
N GLU A 145 30.64 16.67 7.20
CA GLU A 145 32.02 16.61 6.70
C GLU A 145 32.40 17.88 5.92
N LYS A 146 31.50 18.37 5.06
CA LYS A 146 31.69 19.67 4.37
C LYS A 146 31.86 20.81 5.36
N MET A 147 31.01 20.88 6.39
CA MET A 147 31.08 21.93 7.41
C MET A 147 32.39 21.89 8.20
N ARG A 148 32.89 20.69 8.52
CA ARG A 148 34.21 20.52 9.16
C ARG A 148 35.35 20.97 8.26
N ALA A 149 35.34 20.57 6.99
CA ALA A 149 36.36 20.99 6.02
C ALA A 149 36.37 22.51 5.82
N GLU A 150 35.20 23.16 5.82
CA GLU A 150 35.07 24.61 5.73
C GLU A 150 35.58 25.33 6.98
N GLN A 151 35.28 24.79 8.17
CA GLN A 151 35.85 25.30 9.43
C GLN A 151 37.37 25.16 9.49
N GLU A 152 37.91 24.04 9.02
CA GLU A 152 39.36 23.81 8.99
C GLU A 152 40.06 24.79 8.04
N LYS A 153 39.48 25.04 6.85
CA LYS A 153 39.96 26.07 5.93
C LYS A 153 39.97 27.47 6.55
N MET A 154 38.87 27.85 7.22
CA MET A 154 38.80 29.14 7.92
C MET A 154 39.87 29.27 9.01
N ARG A 155 40.15 28.20 9.77
CA ARG A 155 41.21 28.22 10.80
C ARG A 155 42.58 28.37 10.18
N ALA A 156 42.88 27.60 9.13
CA ALA A 156 44.15 27.69 8.43
C ALA A 156 44.38 29.08 7.82
N GLU A 157 43.32 29.72 7.31
CA GLU A 157 43.38 31.08 6.77
C GLU A 157 43.60 32.12 7.89
N GLN A 158 42.91 31.99 9.03
CA GLN A 158 43.16 32.83 10.20
C GLN A 158 44.58 32.69 10.75
N GLU A 159 45.13 31.47 10.79
CA GLU A 159 46.50 31.22 11.22
C GLU A 159 47.51 31.87 10.27
N LYS A 160 47.29 31.79 8.95
CA LYS A 160 48.13 32.48 7.96
C LYS A 160 48.11 34.00 8.16
N ILE A 161 46.93 34.59 8.31
CA ILE A 161 46.81 36.04 8.56
C ILE A 161 47.54 36.44 9.84
N ARG A 162 47.42 35.65 10.92
CA ARG A 162 48.16 35.91 12.17
C ARG A 162 49.67 35.82 11.99
N ALA A 163 50.16 34.81 11.26
CA ALA A 163 51.58 34.65 10.98
C ALA A 163 52.12 35.83 10.15
N GLU A 164 51.38 36.31 9.15
CA GLU A 164 51.73 37.49 8.36
C GLU A 164 51.78 38.76 9.21
N ILE A 165 50.83 38.95 10.13
CA ILE A 165 50.83 40.07 11.08
C ILE A 165 52.07 40.02 11.99
N ILE A 166 52.35 38.86 12.59
CA ILE A 166 53.51 38.69 13.48
C ILE A 166 54.82 38.97 12.72
N GLU A 167 54.95 38.47 11.50
CA GLU A 167 56.16 38.70 10.69
C GLU A 167 56.32 40.19 10.34
N LYS A 168 55.22 40.87 10.01
CA LYS A 168 55.24 42.31 9.76
C LYS A 168 55.64 43.11 11.00
N GLU A 169 55.06 42.79 12.16
CA GLU A 169 55.41 43.43 13.44
C GLU A 169 56.89 43.21 13.81
N LYS A 170 57.39 41.99 13.59
CA LYS A 170 58.81 41.65 13.80
C LYS A 170 59.72 42.46 12.86
N GLN A 171 59.37 42.59 11.58
CA GLN A 171 60.13 43.42 10.64
C GLN A 171 60.13 44.90 11.04
N GLU A 172 58.99 45.44 11.45
CA GLU A 172 58.89 46.82 11.94
C GLU A 172 59.71 47.02 13.23
N ALA A 173 59.68 46.07 14.16
CA ALA A 173 60.48 46.10 15.38
C ALA A 173 61.99 46.06 15.06
N LEU A 174 62.41 45.21 14.12
CA LEU A 174 63.80 45.12 13.69
C LEU A 174 64.25 46.45 13.05
N GLN A 175 63.46 47.02 12.16
CA GLN A 175 63.77 48.32 11.55
C GLN A 175 63.87 49.44 12.60
N LYS A 176 62.97 49.47 13.59
CA LYS A 176 63.04 50.43 14.71
C LYS A 176 64.30 50.24 15.54
N ALA A 177 64.65 49.00 15.88
CA ALA A 177 65.86 48.67 16.63
C ALA A 177 67.14 49.07 15.88
N THR A 178 67.22 48.80 14.57
CA THR A 178 68.34 49.22 13.72
C THR A 178 68.51 50.73 13.71
N ARG A 179 67.42 51.48 13.47
CA ARG A 179 67.44 52.96 13.49
C ARG A 179 67.87 53.52 14.85
N LEU A 180 67.42 52.91 15.94
CA LEU A 180 67.80 53.31 17.29
C LEU A 180 69.30 53.08 17.54
N ALA A 181 69.82 51.91 17.14
CA ALA A 181 71.24 51.57 17.26
C ALA A 181 72.13 52.52 16.42
N GLU A 182 71.74 52.86 15.20
CA GLU A 182 72.43 53.84 14.36
C GLU A 182 72.46 55.23 15.03
N ARG A 183 71.34 55.66 15.62
CA ARG A 183 71.25 56.94 16.31
C ARG A 183 72.12 56.98 17.57
N LEU A 184 72.18 55.89 18.34
CA LEU A 184 73.07 55.76 19.50
C LEU A 184 74.55 55.82 19.11
N ARG A 185 74.96 55.14 18.02
CA ARG A 185 76.32 55.23 17.47
C ARG A 185 76.68 56.65 17.02
N ALA A 186 75.74 57.37 16.39
CA ALA A 186 75.95 58.76 15.99
C ALA A 186 76.16 59.71 17.18
N MET A 187 75.69 59.34 18.38
CA MET A 187 75.91 60.06 19.63
C MET A 187 77.15 59.57 20.41
N GLY A 188 77.94 58.66 19.84
CA GLY A 188 79.19 58.15 20.45
C GLY A 188 79.02 57.07 21.51
N ILE A 189 77.84 56.48 21.64
CA ILE A 189 77.53 55.40 22.60
C ILE A 189 77.56 54.06 21.87
N ASP A 190 78.33 53.09 22.36
CA ASP A 190 78.35 51.73 21.80
C ASP A 190 77.05 50.98 22.19
N PRO A 191 76.19 50.59 21.24
CA PRO A 191 74.94 49.90 21.55
C PRO A 191 75.13 48.50 22.13
N ASN A 192 76.34 47.92 22.05
CA ASN A 192 76.63 46.56 22.50
C ASN A 192 77.36 46.49 23.85
N SER A 193 77.52 47.62 24.55
CA SER A 193 78.29 47.69 25.80
C SER A 193 77.44 47.56 27.08
N ILE A 194 76.19 47.09 26.98
CA ILE A 194 75.29 46.81 28.12
C ILE A 194 74.98 45.32 28.17
#